data_AF-A0A3N9VI44-F1
#
_entry.id   AF-A0A3N9VI44-F1
#
_cell.length_a   1.000
_cell.length_b   1.000
_cell.length_c   1.000
_cell.angle_alpha   90.00
_cell.angle_beta   90.00
_cell.angle_gamma   90.00
#
_symmetry.space_group_name_H-M   'P 1'
#
loop_
_entity.id
_entity.type
_entity.pdbx_description
1 polymer ?
#
loop_
_entity_poly.entity_id
_entity_poly.type
_entity_poly.pdbx_seq_one_letter_code
_entity_poly.pdbx_strand_id
1 'polypeptide(L)'
;MLVRVIRPFKLRGKIVTPGMLLNVPDDSMEPLRGKVEFVTPMDKMQDEYFTLLTRWWQIDDDPTATDEEARGLLVQLDVLYQGLHRSGCKVPVRLPVERKAA
;
A
#
# COMPACT_ATOMS: atom_id res chain seq x y z
N MET A 1 2.46 6.45 -18.03
CA MET A 1 2.38 5.17 -17.30
C MET A 1 3.01 5.33 -15.92
N LEU A 2 2.37 4.80 -14.87
CA LEU A 2 2.84 4.98 -13.49
C LEU A 2 3.88 3.90 -13.14
N VAL A 3 5.05 4.32 -12.68
CA VAL A 3 6.14 3.42 -12.28
C VAL A 3 6.66 3.79 -10.89
N ARG A 4 7.10 2.80 -10.12
CA ARG A 4 7.78 2.96 -8.84
C ARG A 4 9.28 2.81 -9.05
N VAL A 5 10.07 3.70 -8.44
CA VAL A 5 11.53 3.67 -8.54
C VAL A 5 12.07 2.61 -7.59
N ILE A 6 12.86 1.68 -8.10
CA ILE A 6 13.46 0.58 -7.31
C ILE A 6 14.97 0.76 -7.10
N ARG A 7 15.62 1.61 -7.89
CA ARG A 7 17.04 1.99 -7.74
C ARG A 7 17.21 3.49 -7.93
N PRO A 8 18.10 4.15 -7.17
CA PRO A 8 18.31 5.58 -7.33
C PRO A 8 18.92 5.91 -8.71
N PHE A 9 18.46 6.98 -9.34
CA PHE A 9 19.06 7.50 -10.58
C PHE A 9 18.85 9.00 -10.74
N LYS A 10 19.62 9.61 -11.64
CA LYS A 10 19.49 11.04 -11.95
C LYS A 10 18.50 11.24 -13.10
N LEU A 11 17.49 12.07 -12.90
CA LEU A 11 16.51 12.49 -13.91
C LEU A 11 16.45 14.01 -13.94
N ARG A 12 16.74 14.61 -15.10
CA ARG A 12 16.72 16.08 -15.31
C ARG A 12 17.46 16.86 -14.21
N GLY A 13 18.65 16.40 -13.83
CA GLY A 13 19.46 17.06 -12.80
C GLY A 13 19.14 16.66 -11.35
N LYS A 14 17.98 16.04 -11.08
CA LYS A 14 17.56 15.64 -9.73
C LYS A 14 17.82 14.16 -9.47
N ILE A 15 18.19 13.83 -8.24
CA ILE A 15 18.26 12.43 -7.79
C ILE A 15 16.85 11.97 -7.48
N VAL A 16 16.42 10.91 -8.13
CA VAL A 16 15.18 10.21 -7.85
C VAL A 16 15.51 9.04 -6.94
N THR A 17 14.87 8.96 -5.78
CA THR A 17 15.13 7.94 -4.77
C THR A 17 14.19 6.74 -4.93
N PRO A 18 14.57 5.55 -4.44
CA PRO A 18 13.66 4.41 -4.36
C PRO A 18 12.35 4.75 -3.64
N GLY A 19 11.25 4.13 -4.07
CA GLY A 19 9.90 4.36 -3.57
C GLY A 19 9.15 5.53 -4.23
N MET A 20 9.85 6.44 -4.93
CA MET A 20 9.19 7.53 -5.63
C MET A 20 8.32 7.01 -6.78
N LEU A 21 7.14 7.61 -6.95
CA LEU A 21 6.25 7.36 -8.07
C LEU A 21 6.52 8.37 -9.19
N LEU A 22 6.68 7.87 -10.42
CA LEU A 22 6.86 8.68 -11.60
C LEU A 22 5.79 8.34 -12.63
N ASN A 23 5.20 9.36 -13.24
CA ASN A 23 4.42 9.17 -14.47
C ASN A 23 5.38 9.34 -15.65
N VAL A 24 5.69 8.23 -16.33
CA VAL A 24 6.65 8.18 -17.43
C VAL A 24 5.90 7.84 -18.73
N PRO A 25 6.14 8.60 -19.82
CA PRO A 25 5.66 8.22 -21.16
C PRO A 25 6.23 6.86 -21.63
N ASP A 26 5.47 6.08 -22.39
CA ASP A 26 5.88 4.73 -22.83
C ASP A 26 7.21 4.74 -23.63
N ASP A 27 7.38 5.75 -24.47
CA ASP A 27 8.58 6.01 -25.29
C ASP A 27 9.82 6.34 -24.45
N SER A 28 9.66 6.68 -23.17
CA SER A 28 10.75 7.02 -22.24
C SER A 28 11.15 5.87 -21.30
N MET A 29 10.63 4.65 -21.51
CA MET A 29 10.87 3.51 -20.60
C MET A 29 12.23 2.83 -20.76
N GLU A 30 12.76 2.78 -21.98
CA GLU A 30 13.99 2.05 -22.30
C GLU A 30 15.20 2.47 -21.43
N PRO A 31 15.46 3.77 -21.21
CA PRO A 31 16.56 4.24 -20.33
C PRO A 31 16.35 3.95 -18.84
N LEU A 32 15.11 3.65 -18.44
CA LEU A 32 14.69 3.39 -17.06
C LEU A 32 14.61 1.90 -16.73
N ARG A 33 14.85 1.02 -17.71
CA ARG A 33 14.85 -0.43 -17.51
C ARG A 33 15.76 -0.84 -16.35
N GLY A 34 15.22 -1.60 -15.40
CA GLY A 34 15.94 -2.05 -14.20
C GLY A 34 16.13 -0.99 -13.10
N LYS A 35 15.60 0.23 -13.28
CA LYS A 35 15.56 1.29 -12.27
C LYS A 35 14.16 1.57 -11.76
N VAL A 36 13.14 1.20 -12.55
CA VAL A 36 11.73 1.37 -12.23
C VAL A 36 10.97 0.06 -12.46
N GLU A 37 9.87 -0.12 -11.73
CA GLU A 37 8.89 -1.18 -11.91
C GLU A 37 7.50 -0.58 -12.18
N PHE A 38 6.65 -1.29 -12.91
CA PHE A 38 5.29 -0.81 -13.16
C PHE A 38 4.48 -0.84 -11.88
N VAL A 39 3.76 0.25 -11.59
CA VAL A 39 2.74 0.20 -10.55
C VAL A 39 1.55 -0.56 -11.11
N THR A 40 1.39 -1.78 -10.63
CA THR A 40 0.28 -2.64 -10.98
C THR A 40 -0.98 -2.21 -10.22
N PRO A 41 -2.18 -2.61 -10.66
CA PRO A 41 -3.40 -2.46 -9.85
C PRO A 41 -3.26 -3.08 -8.45
N MET A 42 -2.46 -4.14 -8.33
CA MET A 42 -2.14 -4.78 -7.06
C MET A 42 -1.37 -3.88 -6.10
N ASP A 43 -0.38 -3.12 -6.60
CA ASP A 43 0.36 -2.18 -5.77
C ASP A 43 -0.56 -1.15 -5.12
N LYS A 44 -1.55 -0.66 -5.88
CA LYS A 44 -2.55 0.29 -5.36
C LYS A 44 -3.43 -0.35 -4.29
N MET A 45 -3.91 -1.57 -4.53
CA MET A 45 -4.70 -2.31 -3.53
C MET A 45 -3.90 -2.55 -2.25
N GLN A 46 -2.59 -2.80 -2.36
CA GLN A 46 -1.72 -3.02 -1.22
C GLN A 46 -1.46 -1.73 -0.43
N ASP A 47 -1.21 -0.62 -1.13
CA ASP A 47 -1.06 0.71 -0.51
C ASP A 47 -2.35 1.13 0.22
N GLU A 48 -3.51 0.88 -0.39
CA GLU A 48 -4.82 1.11 0.23
C GLU A 48 -5.04 0.21 1.45
N TYR A 49 -4.70 -1.08 1.35
CA TYR A 49 -4.78 -2.02 2.47
C TYR A 49 -3.96 -1.53 3.67
N PHE A 50 -2.72 -1.09 3.46
CA PHE A 50 -1.89 -0.55 4.54
C PHE A 50 -2.42 0.75 5.12
N THR A 51 -3.01 1.61 4.30
CA THR A 51 -3.65 2.85 4.74
C THR A 51 -4.82 2.55 5.68
N LEU A 52 -5.73 1.67 5.25
CA LEU A 52 -6.87 1.27 6.06
C LEU A 52 -6.45 0.49 7.32
N LEU A 53 -5.41 -0.34 7.23
CA LEU A 53 -4.89 -1.09 8.37
C LEU A 53 -4.29 -0.15 9.42
N THR A 54 -3.61 0.91 8.97
CA THR A 54 -3.08 1.95 9.86
C THR A 54 -4.23 2.70 10.55
N ARG A 55 -5.28 3.07 9.80
CA ARG A 55 -6.47 3.71 10.39
C ARG A 55 -7.15 2.79 11.41
N TRP A 56 -7.30 1.50 11.08
CA TRP A 56 -7.84 0.49 11.99
C TRP A 56 -7.05 0.41 13.30
N TRP A 57 -5.72 0.51 13.25
CA TRP A 57 -4.89 0.51 14.46
C TRP A 57 -5.03 1.76 15.32
N GLN A 58 -5.41 2.89 14.73
CA GLN A 58 -5.59 4.15 15.43
C GLN A 58 -7.00 4.30 16.00
N ILE A 59 -7.92 3.39 15.69
CA ILE A 59 -9.33 3.51 16.04
C ILE A 59 -9.56 3.45 17.55
N ASP A 60 -8.80 2.61 18.25
CA ASP A 60 -8.91 2.45 19.72
C ASP A 60 -8.46 3.71 20.47
N ASP A 61 -7.58 4.51 19.86
CA ASP A 61 -7.02 5.74 20.44
C ASP A 61 -7.78 7.00 19.97
N ASP A 62 -8.75 6.86 19.06
CA ASP A 62 -9.52 7.97 18.49
C ASP A 62 -10.89 8.11 19.18
N PRO A 63 -11.10 9.15 20.01
CA PRO A 63 -12.35 9.34 20.76
C PRO A 63 -13.54 9.71 19.86
N THR A 64 -13.31 10.02 18.58
CA THR A 64 -14.35 10.34 17.60
C THR A 64 -14.74 9.16 16.72
N ALA A 65 -13.99 8.06 16.81
CA ALA A 65 -14.26 6.86 16.03
C ALA A 65 -15.59 6.23 16.44
N THR A 66 -16.31 5.71 15.44
CA THR A 66 -17.62 5.10 15.63
C THR A 66 -17.59 3.60 15.35
N ASP A 67 -18.50 2.85 15.97
CA ASP A 67 -18.68 1.42 15.66
C ASP A 67 -19.00 1.18 14.18
N GLU A 68 -19.67 2.13 13.52
CA GLU A 68 -19.97 2.07 12.09
C GLU A 68 -18.71 2.22 11.25
N GLU A 69 -17.85 3.18 11.58
CA GLU A 69 -16.53 3.34 10.95
C GLU A 69 -15.69 2.06 11.11
N ALA A 70 -15.65 1.51 12.32
CA ALA A 70 -14.93 0.28 12.61
C ALA A 70 -15.41 -0.89 11.72
N ARG A 71 -16.73 -1.10 11.64
CA ARG A 71 -17.30 -2.14 10.77
C ARG A 71 -17.00 -1.87 9.29
N GLY A 72 -17.08 -0.62 8.85
CA GLY A 72 -16.76 -0.23 7.48
C GLY A 72 -15.31 -0.55 7.11
N LEU A 73 -14.37 -0.20 7.99
CA LEU A 73 -12.94 -0.50 7.81
C LEU A 73 -12.68 -2.00 7.75
N LEU A 74 -13.30 -2.81 8.62
CA LEU A 74 -13.17 -4.26 8.60
C LEU A 74 -13.64 -4.87 7.27
N VAL A 75 -14.80 -4.45 6.77
CA VAL A 75 -15.32 -4.95 5.48
C VAL A 75 -14.38 -4.61 4.34
N GLN A 76 -13.89 -3.36 4.28
CA GLN A 76 -12.96 -2.95 3.22
C GLN A 76 -11.62 -3.69 3.32
N LEU A 77 -11.08 -3.86 4.53
CA LEU A 77 -9.87 -4.63 4.77
C LEU A 77 -10.01 -6.10 4.34
N ASP A 78 -11.16 -6.73 4.59
CA ASP A 78 -11.41 -8.12 4.16
C ASP A 78 -11.46 -8.23 2.63
N VAL A 79 -12.16 -7.32 1.94
CA VAL A 79 -12.21 -7.32 0.47
C VAL A 79 -10.80 -7.17 -0.13
N LEU A 80 -10.03 -6.21 0.36
CA LEU A 80 -8.66 -5.98 -0.09
C LEU A 80 -7.77 -7.19 0.24
N TYR A 81 -7.86 -7.74 1.45
CA TYR A 81 -7.12 -8.92 1.87
C TYR A 81 -7.38 -10.10 0.94
N GLN A 82 -8.64 -10.42 0.66
CA GLN A 82 -9.01 -11.52 -0.23
C GLN A 82 -8.48 -11.31 -1.65
N GLY A 83 -8.57 -10.08 -2.17
CA GLY A 83 -8.05 -9.74 -3.50
C GLY A 83 -6.53 -9.87 -3.59
N LEU A 84 -5.81 -9.38 -2.59
CA LEU A 84 -4.34 -9.48 -2.50
C LEU A 84 -3.90 -10.94 -2.33
N HIS A 85 -4.56 -11.68 -1.45
CA HIS A 85 -4.24 -13.07 -1.16
C HIS A 85 -4.47 -14.00 -2.37
N ARG A 86 -5.59 -13.84 -3.10
CA ARG A 86 -5.86 -14.62 -4.33
C ARG A 86 -4.81 -14.41 -5.41
N SER A 87 -4.16 -13.25 -5.40
CA SER A 87 -3.12 -12.89 -6.36
C SER A 87 -1.71 -13.29 -5.89
N GLY A 88 -1.61 -13.99 -4.75
CA GLY A 88 -0.35 -14.47 -4.19
C GLY A 88 0.45 -13.43 -3.39
N CYS A 89 -0.11 -12.24 -3.16
CA CYS A 89 0.53 -11.21 -2.33
C CYS A 89 0.37 -11.54 -0.84
N LYS A 90 1.49 -11.50 -0.12
CA LYS A 90 1.50 -11.66 1.34
C LYS A 90 1.32 -10.29 1.99
N VAL A 91 0.24 -10.14 2.75
CA VAL A 91 -0.01 -8.93 3.56
C VAL A 91 -0.15 -9.31 5.04
N PRO A 92 0.25 -8.42 5.96
CA PRO A 92 0.15 -8.68 7.39
C PRO A 92 -1.32 -8.69 7.84
N VAL A 93 -1.68 -9.68 8.66
CA VAL A 93 -3.00 -9.78 9.30
C VAL A 93 -2.79 -9.73 10.81
N ARG A 94 -3.60 -8.91 11.51
CA ARG A 94 -3.59 -8.91 12.98
C ARG A 94 -4.55 -9.97 13.48
N LEU A 95 -4.04 -10.93 14.24
CA LEU A 95 -4.88 -11.86 14.99
C LEU A 95 -5.31 -11.20 16.30
N PRO A 96 -6.54 -11.45 16.79
CA PRO A 96 -6.91 -11.06 18.14
C PRO A 96 -5.94 -11.73 19.11
N VAL A 97 -5.18 -10.92 19.84
CA VAL A 97 -4.39 -11.37 20.98
C VAL A 97 -5.28 -11.26 22.21
N GLU A 98 -5.54 -12.37 22.89
CA GLU A 98 -6.22 -12.36 24.18
C GLU A 98 -5.46 -11.41 25.11
N ARG A 99 -6.08 -10.27 25.45
CA ARG A 99 -5.67 -9.52 26.64
C ARG A 99 -6.01 -10.44 27.81
N LYS A 100 -5.01 -11.09 28.40
CA LYS A 100 -5.17 -11.62 29.75
C LYS A 100 -5.62 -10.46 30.62
N ALA A 101 -6.84 -10.54 31.15
CA ALA A 101 -7.34 -9.60 32.14
C ALA A 101 -6.31 -9.54 33.28
N ALA A 102 -5.82 -8.33 33.55
CA ALA A 102 -4.92 -8.06 34.66
C ALA A 102 -5.65 -8.17 36.00
#